data_AF-A0A817RAS3-F1
#
_entry.id   AF-A0A817RAS3-F1
#
_cell.length_a   1.000
_cell.length_b   1.000
_cell.length_c   1.000
_cell.angle_alpha   90.00
_cell.angle_beta   90.00
_cell.angle_gamma   90.00
#
_symmetry.space_group_name_H-M   'P 1'
#
loop_
_entity.id
_entity.type
_entity.pdbx_description
1 polymer ?
#
loop_
_entity_poly.entity_id
_entity_poly.type
_entity_poly.pdbx_seq_one_letter_code
_entity_poly.pdbx_strand_id
1 'polypeptide(L)'
;MSDSHGKCLNYPIITTNYQIDNYSFSGLQWINNYNSNLCLFSLIQKELFSFLLSTSSYAFFLIGTNSVRNYVASEIIDQVDQIFSFIYSQYPHLTNQKLIVTTCIPCFKTTKRFPTTTALMNNIYHYNYLLFILSHKFNFLYFDLHIPIDWLSYDMMHVGRRYHNEFSNLILNYINSLPVNQNISITICNRSPEAIHRRNKKRNFKLKMIQKNFTLRREISSLWSYIHLKKFLKYNGIRFGTLSIMSNHILYLRFNNIFNLRSADHALPMDIFDSIHFIQWLEHIR
;
A
#
# COMPACT_ATOMS: atom_id res chain seq x y z
N MET A 1 12.40 -0.01 -0.72
CA MET A 1 11.49 -0.62 -1.71
C MET A 1 11.30 -2.08 -1.38
N SER A 2 10.09 -2.61 -1.57
CA SER A 2 9.74 -3.96 -1.14
C SER A 2 8.78 -4.63 -2.10
N ASP A 3 8.73 -5.96 -2.06
CA ASP A 3 7.61 -6.71 -2.63
C ASP A 3 6.35 -6.58 -1.75
N SER A 4 5.39 -7.51 -1.85
CA SER A 4 4.18 -7.49 -1.04
C SER A 4 4.43 -7.54 0.47
N HIS A 5 5.57 -8.05 0.93
CA HIS A 5 5.87 -8.17 2.36
C HIS A 5 5.99 -6.82 3.06
N GLY A 6 6.45 -5.78 2.38
CA GLY A 6 6.52 -4.44 2.97
C GLY A 6 5.14 -3.83 3.26
N LYS A 7 4.04 -4.39 2.75
CA LYS A 7 2.68 -3.97 3.12
C LYS A 7 2.32 -4.32 4.57
N CYS A 8 3.10 -5.20 5.21
CA CYS A 8 2.94 -5.54 6.62
C CYS A 8 3.49 -4.46 7.55
N LEU A 9 4.25 -3.48 7.03
CA LEU A 9 4.81 -2.39 7.82
C LEU A 9 3.71 -1.36 8.15
N ASN A 10 3.63 -0.97 9.43
CA ASN A 10 2.64 -0.02 9.92
C ASN A 10 3.01 1.42 9.53
N TYR A 11 2.12 2.16 8.86
CA TYR A 11 2.36 3.56 8.47
C TYR A 11 1.74 4.57 9.44
N PRO A 12 2.35 5.76 9.62
CA PRO A 12 3.67 6.17 9.12
C PRO A 12 4.80 5.49 9.90
N ILE A 13 5.92 5.21 9.23
CA ILE A 13 7.07 4.58 9.87
C ILE A 13 8.08 5.68 10.20
N ILE A 14 8.02 6.18 11.44
CA ILE A 14 8.97 7.16 11.96
C ILE A 14 9.68 6.52 13.14
N THR A 15 11.00 6.53 13.10
CA THR A 15 11.86 6.15 14.22
C THR A 15 12.50 7.40 14.81
N THR A 16 13.21 7.27 15.92
CA THR A 16 13.98 8.36 16.52
C THR A 16 15.00 8.97 15.56
N ASN A 17 15.54 8.16 14.63
CA ASN A 17 16.67 8.55 13.78
C ASN A 17 16.32 8.64 12.29
N TYR A 18 15.25 7.99 11.85
CA TYR A 18 14.90 7.84 10.44
C TYR A 18 13.42 8.09 10.18
N GLN A 19 13.13 8.85 9.14
CA GLN A 19 11.85 8.84 8.46
C GLN A 19 11.91 7.80 7.34
N ILE A 20 11.02 6.81 7.36
CA ILE A 20 11.06 5.69 6.41
C ILE A 20 9.89 5.82 5.41
N ASP A 21 10.24 6.08 4.16
CA ASP A 21 9.30 6.03 3.04
C ASP A 21 9.31 4.62 2.41
N ASN A 22 8.24 3.86 2.64
CA ASN A 22 8.10 2.52 2.09
C ASN A 22 7.26 2.51 0.81
N TYR A 23 7.70 1.72 -0.16
CA TYR A 23 7.07 1.50 -1.46
C TYR A 23 7.04 0.00 -1.73
N SER A 24 5.84 -0.58 -1.65
CA SER A 24 5.62 -2.02 -1.73
C SER A 24 4.83 -2.40 -2.98
N PHE A 25 5.40 -3.29 -3.79
CA PHE A 25 4.81 -3.73 -5.06
C PHE A 25 4.57 -5.25 -5.04
N SER A 26 3.31 -5.67 -5.11
CA SER A 26 2.98 -7.09 -5.18
C SER A 26 3.55 -7.72 -6.45
N GLY A 27 4.38 -8.75 -6.31
CA GLY A 27 5.03 -9.41 -7.44
C GLY A 27 6.36 -8.81 -7.89
N LEU A 28 6.91 -7.84 -7.14
CA LEU A 28 8.21 -7.23 -7.46
C LEU A 28 9.32 -8.28 -7.52
N GLN A 29 10.12 -8.20 -8.59
CA GLN A 29 11.32 -9.00 -8.83
C GLN A 29 12.52 -8.06 -9.07
N TRP A 30 13.72 -8.60 -8.97
CA TRP A 30 14.96 -7.86 -9.30
C TRP A 30 14.93 -7.40 -10.76
N ILE A 31 14.73 -8.35 -11.67
CA ILE A 31 14.41 -8.11 -13.07
C ILE A 31 13.11 -8.86 -13.43
N ASN A 32 12.23 -8.17 -14.16
CA ASN A 32 11.02 -8.76 -14.74
C ASN A 32 10.93 -8.37 -16.21
N ASN A 33 11.19 -9.33 -17.10
CA ASN A 33 11.22 -9.12 -18.55
C ASN A 33 9.83 -8.83 -19.16
N TYR A 34 8.76 -9.13 -18.44
CA TYR A 34 7.39 -9.01 -18.95
C TYR A 34 6.68 -7.77 -18.45
N ASN A 35 7.06 -7.25 -17.27
CA ASN A 35 6.39 -6.12 -16.65
C ASN A 35 7.39 -5.20 -15.94
N SER A 36 7.70 -4.06 -16.58
CA SER A 36 8.59 -3.03 -16.05
C SER A 36 8.11 -2.38 -14.75
N ASN A 37 6.82 -2.49 -14.41
CA ASN A 37 6.29 -2.01 -13.12
C ASN A 37 6.55 -3.00 -11.97
N LEU A 38 6.94 -4.24 -12.28
CA LEU A 38 7.31 -5.28 -11.30
C LEU A 38 8.81 -5.63 -11.40
N CYS A 39 9.59 -4.80 -12.09
CA CYS A 39 11.04 -4.92 -12.26
C CYS A 39 11.72 -3.83 -11.43
N LEU A 40 12.50 -4.20 -10.41
CA LEU A 40 13.23 -3.21 -9.60
C LEU A 40 14.12 -2.34 -10.48
N PHE A 41 14.88 -2.95 -11.39
CA PHE A 41 15.80 -2.22 -12.25
C PHE A 41 15.12 -1.13 -13.08
N SER A 42 13.95 -1.44 -13.65
CA SER A 42 13.15 -0.45 -14.37
C SER A 42 12.55 0.61 -13.43
N LEU A 43 12.15 0.23 -12.21
CA LEU A 43 11.58 1.18 -11.26
C LEU A 43 12.60 2.20 -10.77
N ILE A 44 13.83 1.80 -10.42
CA ILE A 44 14.86 2.72 -9.91
C ILE A 44 15.29 3.77 -10.94
N GLN A 45 15.12 3.47 -12.24
CA GLN A 45 15.39 4.41 -13.33
C GLN A 45 14.26 5.42 -13.57
N LYS A 46 13.06 5.20 -13.01
CA LYS A 46 11.97 6.18 -13.12
C LYS A 46 12.28 7.42 -12.29
N GLU A 47 11.89 8.58 -12.82
CA GLU A 47 12.15 9.89 -12.22
C GLU A 47 11.88 9.95 -10.70
N LEU A 48 10.71 9.47 -10.26
CA LEU A 48 10.36 9.45 -8.84
C LEU A 48 11.35 8.65 -7.98
N PHE A 49 11.70 7.42 -8.38
CA PHE A 49 12.57 6.56 -7.58
C PHE A 49 14.02 6.96 -7.69
N SER A 50 14.43 7.47 -8.85
CA SER A 50 15.76 8.05 -9.03
C SER A 50 15.96 9.25 -8.10
N PHE A 51 14.95 10.13 -8.00
CA PHE A 51 14.96 11.25 -7.06
C PHE A 51 14.99 10.79 -5.59
N LEU A 52 14.22 9.75 -5.25
CA LEU A 52 14.23 9.21 -3.88
C LEU A 52 15.58 8.61 -3.53
N LEU A 53 16.17 7.81 -4.43
CA LEU A 53 17.50 7.24 -4.25
C LEU A 53 18.59 8.31 -4.19
N SER A 54 18.46 9.42 -4.91
CA SER A 54 19.46 10.50 -4.87
C SER A 54 19.45 11.32 -3.59
N THR A 55 18.36 11.28 -2.83
CA THR A 55 18.15 12.09 -1.62
C THR A 55 18.12 11.28 -0.33
N SER A 56 18.00 9.96 -0.41
CA SER A 56 17.91 9.08 0.75
C SER A 56 19.27 8.83 1.39
N SER A 57 19.33 8.77 2.72
CA SER A 57 20.57 8.39 3.42
C SER A 57 20.86 6.89 3.34
N TYR A 58 19.81 6.07 3.24
CA TYR A 58 19.84 4.62 3.15
C TYR A 58 18.82 4.17 2.12
N ALA A 59 19.08 3.04 1.44
CA ALA A 59 18.07 2.35 0.66
C ALA A 59 17.94 0.91 1.11
N PHE A 60 16.71 0.52 1.46
CA PHE A 60 16.38 -0.81 1.97
C PHE A 60 15.61 -1.60 0.92
N PHE A 61 16.07 -2.79 0.57
CA PHE A 61 15.45 -3.71 -0.37
C PHE A 61 14.96 -4.98 0.32
N LEU A 62 13.64 -5.14 0.39
CA LEU A 62 12.95 -6.37 0.81
C LEU A 62 12.39 -7.05 -0.44
N ILE A 63 13.27 -7.70 -1.20
CA ILE A 63 12.99 -8.26 -2.52
C ILE A 63 13.71 -9.60 -2.64
N GLY A 64 13.05 -10.58 -3.26
CA GLY A 64 13.70 -11.85 -3.55
C GLY A 64 12.69 -12.96 -3.78
N THR A 65 11.63 -13.02 -2.99
CA THR A 65 10.68 -14.15 -2.96
C THR A 65 10.05 -14.44 -4.33
N ASN A 66 9.64 -13.40 -5.07
CA ASN A 66 9.10 -13.60 -6.42
C ASN A 66 10.17 -13.96 -7.46
N SER A 67 11.43 -13.57 -7.26
CA SER A 67 12.54 -13.89 -8.15
C SER A 67 12.95 -15.35 -7.98
N VAL A 68 13.28 -15.76 -6.75
CA VAL A 68 13.79 -17.12 -6.42
C VAL A 68 12.79 -18.23 -6.69
N ARG A 69 11.49 -17.90 -6.72
CA ARG A 69 10.43 -18.86 -7.05
C ARG A 69 10.36 -19.19 -8.55
N ASN A 70 10.94 -18.35 -9.40
CA ASN A 70 10.86 -18.48 -10.86
C ASN A 70 12.23 -18.59 -11.55
N TYR A 71 13.31 -18.22 -10.87
CA TYR A 71 14.68 -18.22 -11.41
C TYR A 71 15.67 -18.93 -10.49
N VAL A 72 16.74 -19.46 -11.07
CA VAL A 72 17.81 -20.09 -10.29
C VAL A 72 18.62 -19.00 -9.59
N ALA A 73 19.11 -19.30 -8.38
CA ALA A 73 19.85 -18.37 -7.53
C ALA A 73 20.98 -17.63 -8.26
N SER A 74 21.80 -18.34 -9.04
CA SER A 74 22.91 -17.74 -9.80
C SER A 74 22.43 -16.68 -10.79
N GLU A 75 21.40 -17.00 -11.58
CA GLU A 75 20.81 -16.05 -12.55
C GLU A 75 20.33 -14.78 -11.85
N ILE A 76 19.71 -14.90 -10.67
CA ILE A 76 19.22 -13.75 -9.91
C ILE A 76 20.40 -12.92 -9.39
N ILE A 77 21.45 -13.57 -8.92
CA ILE A 77 22.60 -12.89 -8.33
C ILE A 77 23.37 -12.08 -9.39
N ASP A 78 23.50 -12.61 -10.61
CA ASP A 78 24.06 -11.84 -11.74
C ASP A 78 23.23 -10.57 -12.01
N GLN A 79 21.90 -10.65 -11.88
CA GLN A 79 21.02 -9.48 -12.00
C GLN A 79 21.25 -8.49 -10.86
N VAL A 80 21.37 -8.96 -9.62
CA VAL A 80 21.63 -8.09 -8.46
C VAL A 80 22.98 -7.41 -8.61
N ASP A 81 24.01 -8.11 -9.07
CA ASP A 81 25.35 -7.57 -9.35
C ASP A 81 25.31 -6.39 -10.34
N GLN A 82 24.58 -6.56 -11.45
CA GLN A 82 24.37 -5.51 -12.45
C GLN A 82 23.59 -4.32 -11.89
N ILE A 83 22.50 -4.58 -11.16
CA ILE A 83 21.69 -3.53 -10.53
C ILE A 83 22.52 -2.73 -9.53
N PHE A 84 23.38 -3.39 -8.76
CA PHE A 84 24.17 -2.76 -7.70
C PHE A 84 25.32 -1.95 -8.29
N SER A 85 25.97 -2.48 -9.33
CA SER A 85 26.94 -1.72 -10.13
C SER A 85 26.30 -0.44 -10.69
N PHE A 86 25.08 -0.53 -11.22
CA PHE A 86 24.33 0.65 -11.66
C PHE A 86 24.03 1.62 -10.51
N ILE A 87 23.46 1.14 -9.40
CA ILE A 87 23.12 1.98 -8.25
C ILE A 87 24.34 2.72 -7.72
N TYR A 88 25.49 2.07 -7.57
CA TYR A 88 26.70 2.74 -7.08
C TYR A 88 27.33 3.71 -8.08
N SER A 89 27.20 3.44 -9.38
CA SER A 89 27.63 4.41 -10.40
C SER A 89 26.76 5.69 -10.37
N GLN A 90 25.45 5.55 -10.14
CA GLN A 90 24.50 6.67 -10.20
C GLN A 90 24.31 7.38 -8.85
N TYR A 91 24.43 6.64 -7.75
CA TYR A 91 24.20 7.12 -6.39
C TYR A 91 25.39 6.77 -5.48
N PRO A 92 26.58 7.40 -5.68
CA PRO A 92 27.79 7.06 -4.92
C PRO A 92 27.65 7.24 -3.41
N HIS A 93 26.74 8.12 -2.96
CA HIS A 93 26.48 8.35 -1.54
C HIS A 93 25.82 7.17 -0.82
N LEU A 94 25.28 6.19 -1.56
CA LEU A 94 24.71 4.94 -1.03
C LEU A 94 25.76 3.80 -0.89
N THR A 95 27.02 4.08 -1.22
CA THR A 95 28.14 3.17 -0.90
C THR A 95 28.38 3.12 0.62
N ASN A 96 29.27 2.23 1.06
CA ASN A 96 29.67 2.08 2.46
C ASN A 96 28.48 1.78 3.39
N GLN A 97 27.88 0.60 3.22
CA GLN A 97 26.87 0.06 4.14
C GLN A 97 25.57 0.87 4.23
N LYS A 98 25.26 1.69 3.22
CA LYS A 98 24.00 2.44 3.13
C LYS A 98 22.92 1.78 2.27
N LEU A 99 23.30 0.78 1.47
CA LEU A 99 22.35 -0.18 0.91
C LEU A 99 22.12 -1.30 1.90
N ILE A 100 20.86 -1.69 2.06
CA ILE A 100 20.44 -2.78 2.94
C ILE A 100 19.62 -3.75 2.11
N VAL A 101 19.98 -5.03 2.13
CA VAL A 101 19.24 -6.08 1.43
C VAL A 101 18.92 -7.18 2.41
N THR A 102 17.66 -7.59 2.45
CA THR A 102 17.24 -8.70 3.29
C THR A 102 17.52 -10.04 2.63
N THR A 103 17.67 -11.08 3.43
CA THR A 103 17.45 -12.45 2.96
C THR A 103 16.07 -12.61 2.34
N CYS A 104 15.95 -13.58 1.44
CA CYS A 104 14.64 -13.97 0.92
C CYS A 104 13.80 -14.58 2.05
N ILE A 105 12.57 -14.08 2.20
CA ILE A 105 11.60 -14.68 3.11
C ILE A 105 11.32 -16.12 2.66
N PRO A 106 11.28 -17.10 3.59
CA PRO A 106 10.98 -18.50 3.27
C PRO A 106 9.67 -18.63 2.49
N CYS A 107 9.68 -19.48 1.47
CA CYS A 107 8.54 -19.72 0.61
C CYS A 107 8.47 -21.20 0.27
N PHE A 108 7.30 -21.80 0.46
CA PHE A 108 7.06 -23.22 0.19
C PHE A 108 6.09 -23.43 -0.98
N LYS A 109 5.69 -22.34 -1.65
CA LYS A 109 4.81 -22.39 -2.81
C LYS A 109 5.60 -22.70 -4.09
N THR A 110 5.58 -23.97 -4.48
CA THR A 110 6.30 -24.51 -5.64
C THR A 110 5.85 -23.91 -6.97
N THR A 111 6.66 -24.12 -8.01
CA THR A 111 6.37 -23.75 -9.41
C THR A 111 6.79 -24.87 -10.35
N LYS A 112 6.48 -24.74 -11.64
CA LYS A 112 6.98 -25.69 -12.65
C LYS A 112 8.51 -25.82 -12.65
N ARG A 113 9.24 -24.73 -12.36
CA ARG A 113 10.71 -24.73 -12.31
C ARG A 113 11.25 -25.39 -11.04
N PHE A 114 10.57 -25.23 -9.92
CA PHE A 114 10.90 -25.86 -8.65
C PHE A 114 9.72 -26.72 -8.18
N PRO A 115 9.59 -27.96 -8.68
CA PRO A 115 8.39 -28.77 -8.49
C PRO A 115 8.24 -29.29 -7.05
N THR A 116 9.32 -29.35 -6.28
CA THR A 116 9.31 -29.79 -4.87
C THR A 116 9.71 -28.66 -3.93
N THR A 117 9.22 -28.71 -2.70
CA THR A 117 9.59 -27.77 -1.64
C THR A 117 11.09 -27.82 -1.35
N THR A 118 11.69 -29.01 -1.34
CA THR A 118 13.14 -29.20 -1.17
C THR A 118 13.94 -28.49 -2.26
N ALA A 119 13.55 -28.61 -3.54
CA ALA A 119 14.25 -27.93 -4.63
C ALA A 119 14.15 -26.40 -4.51
N LEU A 120 12.97 -25.89 -4.14
CA LEU A 120 12.77 -24.46 -3.89
C LEU A 120 13.60 -23.96 -2.70
N MET A 121 13.60 -24.68 -1.58
CA MET A 121 14.36 -24.31 -0.39
C MET A 121 15.86 -24.33 -0.66
N ASN A 122 16.38 -25.33 -1.38
CA ASN A 122 17.78 -25.36 -1.80
C ASN A 122 18.14 -24.14 -2.67
N ASN A 123 17.23 -23.72 -3.56
CA ASN A 123 17.43 -22.51 -4.36
C ASN A 123 17.42 -21.23 -3.50
N ILE A 124 16.53 -21.15 -2.51
CA ILE A 124 16.47 -20.03 -1.54
C ILE A 124 17.76 -19.95 -0.72
N TYR A 125 18.24 -21.08 -0.18
CA TYR A 125 19.48 -21.14 0.57
C TYR A 125 20.67 -20.73 -0.28
N HIS A 126 20.75 -21.25 -1.51
CA HIS A 126 21.81 -20.88 -2.44
C HIS A 126 21.77 -19.38 -2.79
N TYR A 127 20.59 -18.81 -3.03
CA TYR A 127 20.43 -17.36 -3.25
C TYR A 127 20.90 -16.55 -2.05
N ASN A 128 20.48 -16.91 -0.83
CA ASN A 128 20.86 -16.18 0.38
C ASN A 128 22.37 -16.26 0.65
N TYR A 129 23.01 -17.40 0.36
CA TYR A 129 24.46 -17.57 0.44
C TYR A 129 25.21 -16.71 -0.57
N LEU A 130 24.80 -16.73 -1.84
CA LEU A 130 25.41 -15.90 -2.87
C LEU A 130 25.18 -14.40 -2.61
N LEU A 131 24.01 -14.02 -2.10
CA LEU A 131 23.72 -12.63 -1.70
C LEU A 131 24.62 -12.19 -0.54
N PHE A 132 24.94 -13.08 0.39
CA PHE A 132 25.89 -12.82 1.46
C PHE A 132 27.30 -12.55 0.90
N ILE A 133 27.79 -13.37 -0.04
CA ILE A 133 29.06 -13.12 -0.75
C ILE A 133 29.02 -11.77 -1.48
N LEU A 134 27.91 -11.47 -2.16
CA LEU A 134 27.71 -10.22 -2.88
C LEU A 134 27.74 -9.00 -1.93
N SER A 135 27.28 -9.18 -0.70
CA SER A 135 27.31 -8.14 0.34
C SER A 135 28.73 -7.72 0.69
N HIS A 136 29.67 -8.67 0.74
CA HIS A 136 31.09 -8.37 0.92
C HIS A 136 31.70 -7.69 -0.31
N LYS A 137 31.34 -8.13 -1.52
CA LYS A 137 31.84 -7.52 -2.78
C LYS A 137 31.48 -6.03 -2.88
N PHE A 138 30.23 -5.68 -2.59
CA PHE A 138 29.72 -4.31 -2.70
C PHE A 138 29.73 -3.54 -1.38
N ASN A 139 30.11 -4.16 -0.26
CA ASN A 139 30.06 -3.56 1.08
C ASN A 139 28.67 -2.97 1.41
N PHE A 140 27.60 -3.73 1.16
CA PHE A 140 26.24 -3.39 1.60
C PHE A 140 25.86 -4.16 2.87
N LEU A 141 24.87 -3.68 3.61
CA LEU A 141 24.37 -4.37 4.80
C LEU A 141 23.46 -5.53 4.42
N TYR A 142 23.93 -6.75 4.70
CA TYR A 142 23.13 -7.95 4.61
C TYR A 142 22.30 -8.10 5.88
N PHE A 143 20.98 -8.03 5.74
CA PHE A 143 20.06 -8.26 6.85
C PHE A 143 19.50 -9.67 6.77
N ASP A 144 19.98 -10.55 7.66
CA ASP A 144 19.39 -11.88 7.84
C ASP A 144 18.02 -11.76 8.54
N LEU A 145 16.98 -11.63 7.72
CA LEU A 145 15.60 -11.55 8.16
C LEU A 145 15.04 -12.97 8.36
N HIS A 146 15.27 -13.51 9.55
CA HIS A 146 14.77 -14.83 9.91
C HIS A 146 13.26 -14.79 10.19
N ILE A 147 12.46 -15.38 9.29
CA ILE A 147 11.01 -15.53 9.45
C ILE A 147 10.66 -17.00 9.72
N PRO A 148 10.14 -17.33 10.91
CA PRO A 148 9.68 -18.67 11.23
C PRO A 148 8.57 -19.16 10.29
N ILE A 149 8.52 -20.47 10.01
CA ILE A 149 7.50 -21.05 9.10
C ILE A 149 6.07 -20.84 9.61
N ASP A 150 5.87 -20.86 10.93
CA ASP A 150 4.57 -20.65 11.57
C ASP A 150 4.07 -19.21 11.39
N TRP A 151 4.94 -18.27 11.00
CA TRP A 151 4.58 -16.90 10.67
C TRP A 151 3.95 -16.74 9.29
N LEU A 152 4.07 -17.75 8.42
CA LEU A 152 3.51 -17.70 7.07
C LEU A 152 1.99 -17.90 7.08
N SER A 153 1.30 -17.28 6.12
CA SER A 153 -0.11 -17.54 5.85
C SER A 153 -0.34 -18.89 5.19
N TYR A 154 -1.60 -19.26 5.02
CA TYR A 154 -2.02 -20.51 4.38
C TYR A 154 -1.40 -20.75 2.98
N ASP A 155 -1.05 -19.69 2.26
CA ASP A 155 -0.41 -19.79 0.95
C ASP A 155 1.09 -20.11 1.01
N MET A 156 1.64 -20.23 2.23
CA MET A 156 3.04 -20.54 2.53
C MET A 156 4.05 -19.65 1.82
N MET A 157 3.68 -18.39 1.59
CA MET A 157 4.49 -17.41 0.86
C MET A 157 4.45 -16.02 1.50
N HIS A 158 3.30 -15.58 2.01
CA HIS A 158 3.19 -14.29 2.68
C HIS A 158 3.21 -14.43 4.20
N VAL A 159 3.54 -13.36 4.91
CA VAL A 159 3.40 -13.30 6.38
C VAL A 159 1.92 -13.24 6.74
N GLY A 160 1.51 -14.14 7.63
CA GLY A 160 0.16 -14.20 8.17
C GLY A 160 -0.20 -12.93 8.94
N ARG A 161 -1.44 -12.45 8.78
CA ARG A 161 -1.91 -11.19 9.36
C ARG A 161 -1.66 -11.05 10.86
N ARG A 162 -1.74 -12.17 11.60
CA ARG A 162 -1.51 -12.20 13.05
C ARG A 162 -0.07 -11.85 13.46
N TYR A 163 0.90 -11.96 12.54
CA TYR A 163 2.32 -11.70 12.78
C TYR A 163 2.83 -10.40 12.13
N HIS A 164 1.94 -9.58 11.57
CA HIS A 164 2.36 -8.35 10.87
C HIS A 164 3.08 -7.37 11.81
N ASN A 165 2.67 -7.29 13.07
CA ASN A 165 3.30 -6.43 14.06
C ASN A 165 4.70 -6.93 14.42
N GLU A 166 4.85 -8.23 14.67
CA GLU A 166 6.11 -8.88 14.99
C GLU A 166 7.10 -8.75 13.83
N PHE A 167 6.64 -9.02 12.60
CA PHE A 167 7.41 -8.79 11.38
C PHE A 167 7.85 -7.33 11.23
N SER A 168 6.94 -6.38 11.44
CA SER A 168 7.26 -4.96 11.38
C SER A 168 8.29 -4.58 12.45
N ASN A 169 8.14 -5.08 13.68
CA ASN A 169 9.06 -4.80 14.77
C ASN A 169 10.47 -5.36 14.51
N LEU A 170 10.60 -6.54 13.90
CA LEU A 170 11.91 -7.07 13.51
C LEU A 170 12.65 -6.11 12.57
N ILE A 171 11.96 -5.59 11.56
CA ILE A 171 12.55 -4.66 10.59
C ILE A 171 12.90 -3.33 11.26
N LEU A 172 12.00 -2.79 12.10
CA LEU A 172 12.23 -1.51 12.76
C LEU A 172 13.34 -1.58 13.82
N ASN A 173 13.44 -2.68 14.56
CA ASN A 173 14.52 -2.90 15.51
C ASN A 173 15.88 -2.94 14.80
N TYR A 174 15.96 -3.59 13.63
CA TYR A 174 17.16 -3.57 12.81
C TYR A 174 17.49 -2.17 12.29
N ILE A 175 16.51 -1.41 11.80
CA ILE A 175 16.76 -0.04 11.31
C ILE A 175 17.22 0.87 12.47
N ASN A 176 16.64 0.70 13.66
CA ASN A 176 17.01 1.46 14.86
C ASN A 176 18.42 1.15 15.36
N SER A 177 18.97 -0.03 15.07
CA SER A 177 20.34 -0.39 15.45
C SER A 177 21.41 0.09 14.47
N LEU A 178 21.01 0.67 13.33
CA LEU A 178 21.95 1.21 12.35
C LEU A 178 22.73 2.39 12.96
N PRO A 179 24.04 2.52 12.64
CA PRO A 179 24.84 3.62 13.13
C PRO A 179 24.31 4.95 12.55
N VAL A 180 23.99 5.87 13.45
CA VAL A 180 23.63 7.23 13.09
C VAL A 180 24.91 8.05 13.01
N ASN A 181 25.31 8.44 11.80
CA ASN A 181 26.29 9.52 11.68
C ASN A 181 25.64 10.80 12.21
N GLN A 182 26.05 11.24 13.40
CA GLN A 182 25.54 12.43 14.10
C GLN A 182 25.80 13.76 13.35
N ASN A 183 26.37 13.72 12.14
CA ASN A 183 26.69 14.88 11.31
C ASN A 183 25.74 15.08 10.13
N ILE A 184 24.46 14.68 10.25
CA ILE A 184 23.43 15.18 9.36
C ILE A 184 22.81 16.38 10.06
N SER A 185 23.19 17.58 9.64
CA SER A 185 22.40 18.78 9.96
C SER A 185 20.98 18.48 9.52
N ILE A 186 20.09 18.33 10.49
CA ILE A 186 18.67 18.13 10.25
C ILE A 186 18.15 19.44 9.65
N THR A 187 18.25 19.60 8.33
CA THR A 187 17.31 20.43 7.61
C THR A 187 16.01 19.63 7.61
N ILE A 188 15.23 19.80 8.69
CA ILE A 188 13.80 19.54 8.63
C ILE A 188 13.31 20.40 7.47
N CYS A 189 13.16 19.79 6.29
CA CYS A 189 12.54 20.42 5.16
C CYS A 189 11.03 20.42 5.45
N ASN A 190 10.64 21.27 6.40
CA ASN A 190 9.26 21.63 6.59
C ASN A 190 8.81 22.20 5.25
N ARG A 191 7.83 21.54 4.63
CA ARG A 191 7.16 22.10 3.46
C ARG A 191 6.73 23.51 3.83
N SER A 192 7.02 24.47 2.97
CA SER A 192 6.64 25.86 3.23
C SER A 192 5.12 25.93 3.49
N PRO A 193 4.66 26.89 4.32
CA PRO A 193 3.24 27.09 4.58
C PRO A 193 2.40 27.14 3.29
N GLU A 194 2.96 27.69 2.21
CA GLU A 194 2.34 27.79 0.89
C GLU A 194 2.19 26.42 0.22
N ALA A 195 3.18 25.52 0.33
CA ALA A 195 3.09 24.18 -0.22
C ALA A 195 2.06 23.32 0.52
N ILE A 196 1.98 23.45 1.86
CA ILE A 196 0.94 22.83 2.68
C ILE A 196 -0.44 23.37 2.29
N HIS A 197 -0.57 24.70 2.15
CA HIS A 197 -1.81 25.35 1.76
C HIS A 197 -2.29 24.91 0.37
N ARG A 198 -1.41 24.87 -0.65
CA ARG A 198 -1.75 24.40 -2.01
C ARG A 198 -2.22 22.95 -2.02
N ARG A 199 -1.54 22.06 -1.28
CA ARG A 199 -1.95 20.65 -1.15
C ARG A 199 -3.31 20.51 -0.47
N ASN A 200 -3.53 21.21 0.64
CA ASN A 200 -4.80 21.16 1.37
C ASN A 200 -5.95 21.75 0.53
N LYS A 201 -5.71 22.84 -0.20
CA LYS A 201 -6.67 23.42 -1.14
C LYS A 201 -7.06 22.42 -2.25
N LYS A 202 -6.07 21.75 -2.86
CA LYS A 202 -6.33 20.72 -3.91
C LYS A 202 -7.08 19.51 -3.36
N ARG A 203 -6.72 19.03 -2.16
CA ARG A 203 -7.42 17.92 -1.48
C ARG A 203 -8.87 18.29 -1.14
N ASN A 204 -9.08 19.46 -0.55
CA ASN A 204 -10.41 19.93 -0.17
C ASN A 204 -11.29 20.18 -1.41
N PHE A 205 -10.72 20.69 -2.50
CA PHE A 205 -11.43 20.81 -3.77
C PHE A 205 -11.85 19.44 -4.33
N LYS A 206 -10.95 18.45 -4.33
CA LYS A 206 -11.26 17.08 -4.76
C LYS A 206 -12.35 16.43 -3.88
N LEU A 207 -12.27 16.61 -2.56
CA LEU A 207 -13.28 16.12 -1.62
C LEU A 207 -14.63 16.81 -1.82
N LYS A 208 -14.66 18.13 -2.04
CA LYS A 208 -15.88 18.88 -2.39
C LYS A 208 -16.50 18.39 -3.69
N MET A 209 -15.68 18.13 -4.72
CA MET A 209 -16.16 17.58 -6.00
C MET A 209 -16.74 16.18 -5.84
N ILE A 210 -16.10 15.31 -5.06
CA ILE A 210 -16.63 13.97 -4.76
C ILE A 210 -17.93 14.06 -3.95
N GLN A 211 -18.02 14.94 -2.97
CA GLN A 211 -19.24 15.14 -2.19
C GLN A 211 -20.40 15.67 -3.04
N LYS A 212 -20.12 16.56 -4.01
CA LYS A 212 -21.12 17.12 -4.92
C LYS A 212 -21.62 16.11 -5.97
N ASN A 213 -20.77 15.18 -6.41
CA ASN A 213 -21.09 14.27 -7.52
C ASN A 213 -21.80 12.96 -7.12
N PHE A 214 -21.89 12.66 -5.82
CA PHE A 214 -22.46 11.39 -5.34
C PHE A 214 -23.51 11.57 -4.24
N THR A 215 -24.16 12.75 -4.17
CA THR A 215 -25.17 13.03 -3.15
C THR A 215 -26.47 13.48 -3.79
N LEU A 216 -27.56 12.81 -3.46
CA LEU A 216 -28.91 13.21 -3.79
C LEU A 216 -29.50 14.02 -2.65
N ARG A 217 -30.11 15.17 -2.97
CA ARG A 217 -30.78 16.05 -2.01
C ARG A 217 -32.29 16.02 -2.26
N ARG A 218 -33.07 15.83 -1.21
CA ARG A 218 -34.54 15.93 -1.23
C ARG A 218 -35.03 16.70 -0.01
N GLU A 219 -36.11 17.45 -0.17
CA GLU A 219 -36.85 18.02 0.95
C GLU A 219 -37.79 16.95 1.50
N ILE A 220 -37.96 16.92 2.82
CA ILE A 220 -38.83 15.95 3.48
C ILE A 220 -39.82 16.69 4.36
N SER A 221 -41.02 16.15 4.52
CA SER A 221 -41.96 16.61 5.54
C SER A 221 -41.46 16.25 6.94
N SER A 222 -41.89 17.01 7.95
CA SER A 222 -41.61 16.74 9.37
C SER A 222 -42.13 15.39 9.85
N LEU A 223 -43.07 14.77 9.12
CA LEU A 223 -43.62 13.44 9.41
C LEU A 223 -42.61 12.30 9.14
N TRP A 224 -41.62 12.55 8.28
CA TRP A 224 -40.61 11.55 7.93
C TRP A 224 -39.54 11.47 9.02
N SER A 225 -39.63 10.43 9.85
CA SER A 225 -38.55 10.06 10.76
C SER A 225 -37.41 9.35 10.02
N TYR A 226 -36.22 9.37 10.61
CA TYR A 226 -35.07 8.60 10.11
C TYR A 226 -35.39 7.10 9.90
N ILE A 227 -36.20 6.52 10.78
CA ILE A 227 -36.62 5.12 10.70
C ILE A 227 -37.56 4.90 9.52
N HIS A 228 -38.52 5.81 9.31
CA HIS A 228 -39.46 5.76 8.18
C HIS A 228 -38.72 5.83 6.85
N LEU A 229 -37.80 6.78 6.71
CA LEU A 229 -36.99 6.95 5.50
C LEU A 229 -36.16 5.70 5.18
N LYS A 230 -35.51 5.09 6.18
CA LYS A 230 -34.77 3.84 5.96
C LYS A 230 -35.67 2.70 5.46
N LYS A 231 -36.85 2.53 6.05
CA LYS A 231 -37.80 1.49 5.65
C LYS A 231 -38.33 1.74 4.23
N PHE A 232 -38.75 2.96 3.95
CA PHE A 232 -39.26 3.38 2.63
C PHE A 232 -38.21 3.20 1.53
N LEU A 233 -36.98 3.68 1.75
CA LEU A 233 -35.89 3.54 0.77
C LEU A 233 -35.53 2.07 0.53
N LYS A 234 -35.56 1.23 1.58
CA LYS A 234 -35.35 -0.21 1.45
C LYS A 234 -36.47 -0.89 0.65
N TYR A 235 -37.73 -0.53 0.93
CA TYR A 235 -38.90 -1.02 0.20
C TYR A 235 -38.81 -0.71 -1.30
N ASN A 236 -38.37 0.51 -1.64
CA ASN A 236 -38.14 0.95 -3.02
C ASN A 236 -36.80 0.49 -3.62
N GLY A 237 -36.05 -0.42 -2.96
CA GLY A 237 -34.81 -0.98 -3.48
C GLY A 237 -33.63 -0.01 -3.60
N ILE A 238 -33.69 1.15 -2.94
CA ILE A 238 -32.67 2.21 -3.07
C ILE A 238 -31.41 1.85 -2.26
N ARG A 239 -30.29 1.66 -2.97
CA ARG A 239 -28.98 1.34 -2.37
C ARG A 239 -28.13 2.59 -2.15
N PHE A 240 -28.21 3.16 -0.96
CA PHE A 240 -27.39 4.29 -0.54
C PHE A 240 -26.27 3.86 0.44
N GLY A 241 -25.18 4.64 0.50
CA GLY A 241 -24.07 4.43 1.42
C GLY A 241 -24.27 5.16 2.76
N THR A 242 -24.76 6.40 2.73
CA THR A 242 -25.04 7.17 3.96
C THR A 242 -26.33 7.95 3.80
N LEU A 243 -27.11 8.02 4.88
CA LEU A 243 -28.34 8.81 4.98
C LEU A 243 -28.23 9.77 6.16
N SER A 244 -28.46 11.05 5.90
CA SER A 244 -28.44 12.10 6.92
C SER A 244 -29.60 13.07 6.71
N ILE A 245 -30.24 13.46 7.81
CA ILE A 245 -31.25 14.52 7.85
C ILE A 245 -30.57 15.75 8.46
N MET A 246 -30.58 16.87 7.76
CA MET A 246 -30.06 18.14 8.29
C MET A 246 -31.19 18.99 8.88
N SER A 247 -30.83 19.91 9.78
CA SER A 247 -31.71 20.99 10.23
C SER A 247 -32.29 21.69 8.99
N ASN A 248 -33.62 21.83 8.92
CA ASN A 248 -34.45 22.27 7.77
C ASN A 248 -35.09 21.15 6.94
N HIS A 249 -35.20 19.93 7.46
CA HIS A 249 -35.88 18.82 6.77
C HIS A 249 -35.34 18.56 5.37
N ILE A 250 -34.02 18.56 5.25
CA ILE A 250 -33.34 18.19 4.01
C ILE A 250 -32.71 16.81 4.23
N LEU A 251 -33.13 15.87 3.40
CA LEU A 251 -32.54 14.55 3.28
C LEU A 251 -31.37 14.58 2.31
N TYR A 252 -30.23 14.07 2.77
CA TYR A 252 -29.07 13.78 1.94
C TYR A 252 -28.84 12.28 1.87
N LEU A 253 -28.85 11.75 0.65
CA LEU A 253 -28.49 10.37 0.35
C LEU A 253 -27.16 10.37 -0.38
N ARG A 254 -26.13 9.81 0.26
CA ARG A 254 -24.81 9.66 -0.34
C ARG A 254 -24.65 8.27 -0.93
N PHE A 255 -24.13 8.21 -2.15
CA PHE A 255 -23.91 6.99 -2.91
C PHE A 255 -22.42 6.70 -3.06
N ASN A 256 -22.09 5.41 -3.20
CA ASN A 256 -20.71 4.97 -3.42
C ASN A 256 -20.34 4.96 -4.92
N ASN A 257 -21.34 5.05 -5.81
CA ASN A 257 -21.14 5.10 -7.25
C ASN A 257 -22.23 5.97 -7.92
N ILE A 258 -21.99 6.38 -9.17
CA ILE A 258 -22.87 7.30 -9.90
C ILE A 258 -24.11 6.59 -10.45
N PHE A 259 -24.01 5.28 -10.69
CA PHE A 259 -25.11 4.47 -11.20
C PHE A 259 -26.26 4.41 -10.19
N ASN A 260 -25.96 4.10 -8.93
CA ASN A 260 -26.95 4.09 -7.86
C ASN A 260 -27.54 5.48 -7.59
N LEU A 261 -26.72 6.54 -7.73
CA LEU A 261 -27.23 7.91 -7.64
C LEU A 261 -28.28 8.18 -8.72
N ARG A 262 -27.97 7.91 -9.99
CA ARG A 262 -28.89 8.15 -11.11
C ARG A 262 -30.15 7.31 -11.01
N SER A 263 -29.99 6.04 -10.63
CA SER A 263 -31.12 5.14 -10.41
C SER A 263 -32.03 5.65 -9.29
N ALA A 264 -31.45 6.15 -8.18
CA ALA A 264 -32.22 6.73 -7.09
C ALA A 264 -32.85 8.08 -7.45
N ASP A 265 -32.17 8.92 -8.23
CA ASP A 265 -32.70 10.20 -8.69
C ASP A 265 -33.93 10.02 -9.60
N HIS A 266 -33.91 9.00 -10.46
CA HIS A 266 -35.08 8.61 -11.26
C HIS A 266 -36.21 7.99 -10.44
N ALA A 267 -35.89 7.15 -9.44
CA ALA A 267 -36.89 6.44 -8.65
C ALA A 267 -37.52 7.29 -7.54
N LEU A 268 -36.88 8.40 -7.15
CA LEU A 268 -37.34 9.27 -6.07
C LEU A 268 -37.64 10.67 -6.63
N PRO A 269 -38.89 10.94 -7.08
CA PRO A 269 -39.34 12.28 -7.44
C PRO A 269 -39.06 13.32 -6.35
N MET A 270 -39.12 14.61 -6.70
CA MET A 270 -38.78 15.69 -5.76
C MET A 270 -39.73 15.78 -4.55
N ASP A 271 -40.98 15.38 -4.74
CA ASP A 271 -42.11 15.46 -3.82
C ASP A 271 -42.41 14.14 -3.08
N ILE A 272 -41.68 13.07 -3.38
CA ILE A 272 -41.92 11.71 -2.84
C ILE A 272 -41.86 11.62 -1.29
N PHE A 273 -41.26 12.62 -0.65
CA PHE A 273 -41.16 12.73 0.81
C PHE A 273 -42.04 13.84 1.40
N ASP A 274 -43.11 14.24 0.71
CA ASP A 274 -44.13 15.11 1.28
C ASP A 274 -45.03 14.36 2.29
N SER A 275 -46.00 15.07 2.86
CA SER A 275 -46.95 14.48 3.81
C SER A 275 -47.98 13.56 3.16
N ILE A 276 -48.32 13.75 1.89
CA ILE A 276 -49.35 12.98 1.19
C ILE A 276 -48.82 11.57 0.91
N HIS A 277 -47.62 11.49 0.33
CA HIS A 277 -46.94 10.23 0.06
C HIS A 277 -46.59 9.47 1.34
N PHE A 278 -46.33 10.18 2.44
CA PHE A 278 -46.13 9.53 3.74
C PHE A 278 -47.38 8.77 4.22
N ILE A 279 -48.55 9.40 4.13
CA ILE A 279 -49.83 8.78 4.53
C ILE A 279 -50.14 7.58 3.63
N GLN A 280 -50.02 7.75 2.31
CA GLN A 280 -50.24 6.68 1.34
C GLN A 280 -49.31 5.48 1.56
N TRP A 281 -48.03 5.74 1.85
CA TRP A 281 -47.08 4.67 2.14
C TRP A 281 -47.44 3.92 3.43
N LEU A 282 -47.86 4.62 4.48
CA LEU A 282 -48.28 4.00 5.74
C LEU A 282 -49.51 3.11 5.57
N GLU A 283 -50.46 3.50 4.71
CA GLU A 283 -51.64 2.69 4.37
C GLU A 283 -51.27 1.42 3.59
N HIS A 284 -50.20 1.46 2.79
CA HIS A 284 -49.76 0.33 1.98
C HIS A 284 -48.89 -0.70 2.74
N ILE A 285 -48.30 -0.30 3.87
CA ILE A 285 -47.47 -1.20 4.70
C ILE A 285 -48.19 -1.71 5.97
N ARG A 286 -49.44 -1.29 6.17
CA ARG A 286 -50.36 -1.85 7.17
C ARG A 286 -51.00 -3.12 6.63
#